data_AF-A0A949CMU4-F1
#
_entry.id   AF-A0A949CMU4-F1
#
_cell.length_a   1.000
_cell.length_b   1.000
_cell.length_c   1.000
_cell.angle_alpha   90.00
_cell.angle_beta   90.00
_cell.angle_gamma   90.00
#
_symmetry.space_group_name_H-M   'P 1'
#
loop_
_entity.id
_entity.type
_entity.pdbx_description
1 polymer ?
#
loop_
_entity_poly.entity_id
_entity_poly.type
_entity_poly.pdbx_seq_one_letter_code
_entity_poly.pdbx_strand_id
1 'polypeptide(L)'
;TPSLIYTGDTARGYRAWEGKVFFAGVTTILPPNQASCFLFIGSSEPHWEGGIFSAGSLHTGGVQAGMADGSVRFISDNIDTGNLAVPAPLATAGGPSPYGVWGALGSKSGGEPVSVPD
;
A
#
# COMPACT_ATOMS: atom_id res chain seq x y z
N THR A 1 -2.54 34.53 -6.90
CA THR A 1 -3.51 33.42 -7.04
C THR A 1 -2.76 32.14 -6.79
N PRO A 2 -3.29 31.15 -6.03
CA PRO A 2 -2.59 29.88 -5.94
C PRO A 2 -2.63 29.26 -7.33
N SER A 3 -1.47 29.17 -7.98
CA SER A 3 -1.32 28.49 -9.26
C SER A 3 -1.69 27.02 -9.05
N LEU A 4 -2.45 26.46 -9.99
CA LEU A 4 -2.76 25.03 -10.01
C LEU A 4 -1.44 24.24 -9.99
N ILE A 5 -1.15 23.49 -8.92
CA ILE A 5 0.14 22.79 -8.69
C ILE A 5 0.21 21.47 -9.48
N TYR A 6 -0.32 21.43 -10.70
CA TYR A 6 -0.24 20.26 -11.57
C TYR A 6 0.73 20.57 -12.71
N THR A 7 2.01 20.29 -12.49
CA THR A 7 3.08 20.45 -13.49
C THR A 7 3.20 19.24 -14.44
N GLY A 8 2.37 18.22 -14.25
CA GLY A 8 2.26 17.00 -15.04
C GLY A 8 1.07 16.16 -14.57
N ASP A 9 0.89 14.99 -15.15
CA ASP A 9 -0.20 14.06 -14.79
C ASP A 9 0.31 12.71 -14.22
N THR A 10 1.62 12.48 -14.29
CA THR A 10 2.29 11.24 -13.87
C THR A 10 2.79 11.37 -12.43
N ALA A 11 1.87 11.49 -11.49
CA ALA A 11 2.16 11.51 -10.05
C ALA A 11 1.05 10.82 -9.23
N ARG A 12 1.39 10.36 -8.02
CA ARG A 12 0.41 9.78 -7.10
C ARG A 12 -0.72 10.78 -6.82
N GLY A 13 -1.96 10.32 -6.85
CA GLY A 13 -3.17 11.12 -6.63
C GLY A 13 -3.67 11.90 -7.84
N TYR A 14 -2.95 11.91 -8.97
CA TYR A 14 -3.29 12.78 -10.10
C TYR A 14 -4.31 12.13 -11.07
N ARG A 15 -4.29 10.79 -11.21
CA ARG A 15 -5.23 10.04 -12.04
C ARG A 15 -5.98 8.97 -11.24
N ALA A 16 -6.82 9.39 -10.31
CA ALA A 16 -7.46 8.50 -9.33
C ALA A 16 -8.25 7.31 -9.93
N TRP A 17 -8.80 7.48 -11.14
CA TRP A 17 -9.68 6.50 -11.80
C TRP A 17 -9.02 5.71 -12.93
N GLU A 18 -7.71 5.85 -13.11
CA GLU A 18 -6.99 5.18 -14.20
C GLU A 18 -6.73 3.68 -13.90
N GLY A 19 -6.80 3.29 -12.61
CA GLY A 19 -6.75 1.90 -12.19
C GLY A 19 -5.34 1.32 -12.03
N LYS A 20 -4.27 2.06 -12.37
CA LYS A 20 -2.91 1.65 -12.00
C LYS A 20 -2.63 1.94 -10.54
N VAL A 21 -1.91 1.00 -9.92
CA VAL A 21 -1.49 1.09 -8.51
C VAL A 21 -0.64 2.35 -8.28
N PHE A 22 0.12 2.79 -9.29
CA PHE A 22 0.90 4.02 -9.26
C PHE A 22 0.08 5.25 -8.83
N PHE A 23 -1.14 5.42 -9.35
CA PHE A 23 -1.90 6.66 -9.13
C PHE A 23 -2.66 6.66 -7.82
N ALA A 24 -3.36 5.58 -7.48
CA ALA A 24 -4.26 5.55 -6.33
C ALA A 24 -4.22 4.24 -5.53
N GLY A 25 -3.38 3.28 -5.94
CA GLY A 25 -3.28 2.00 -5.27
C GLY A 25 -2.32 2.04 -4.08
N VAL A 26 -2.50 1.04 -3.23
CA VAL A 26 -1.62 0.71 -2.11
C VAL A 26 -1.42 -0.79 -2.06
N THR A 27 -0.24 -1.21 -1.63
CA THR A 27 0.11 -2.60 -1.34
C THR A 27 0.35 -2.75 0.16
N THR A 28 -0.28 -3.74 0.78
CA THR A 28 -0.10 -4.03 2.21
C THR A 28 1.14 -4.88 2.48
N ILE A 29 2.30 -4.40 1.98
CA ILE A 29 3.61 -5.06 2.14
C ILE A 29 4.43 -4.25 3.14
N LEU A 30 4.88 -3.06 2.71
CA LEU A 30 5.58 -2.12 3.58
C LEU A 30 4.59 -1.40 4.51
N PRO A 31 5.02 -1.05 5.74
CA PRO A 31 4.16 -0.32 6.65
C PRO A 31 3.72 1.04 6.08
N PRO A 32 2.68 1.65 6.67
CA PRO A 32 2.31 3.03 6.35
C PRO A 32 3.49 4.01 6.44
N ASN A 33 3.44 5.06 5.62
CA ASN A 33 4.43 6.14 5.53
C ASN A 33 5.86 5.72 5.16
N GLN A 34 6.06 4.49 4.67
CA GLN A 34 7.35 4.05 4.15
C GLN A 34 7.58 4.48 2.70
N ALA A 35 8.80 4.25 2.20
CA ALA A 35 9.13 4.47 0.79
C ALA A 35 8.26 3.60 -0.13
N SER A 36 7.89 4.15 -1.28
CA SER A 36 7.32 3.38 -2.40
C SER A 36 8.42 3.13 -3.43
N CYS A 37 8.47 1.91 -3.97
CA CYS A 37 9.54 1.45 -4.86
C CYS A 37 8.96 0.92 -6.17
N PHE A 38 9.56 1.30 -7.29
CA PHE A 38 9.22 0.76 -8.60
C PHE A 38 10.01 -0.52 -8.86
N LEU A 39 9.37 -1.54 -9.46
CA LEU A 39 10.05 -2.80 -9.79
C LEU A 39 10.90 -2.70 -11.06
N PHE A 40 10.69 -1.68 -11.90
CA PHE A 40 11.49 -1.43 -13.09
C PHE A 40 12.09 -0.02 -13.08
N ILE A 41 13.42 0.03 -13.10
CA ILE A 41 14.20 1.27 -13.17
C ILE A 41 14.63 1.42 -14.64
N GLY A 42 14.14 2.45 -15.33
CA GLY A 42 14.56 2.76 -16.71
C GLY A 42 13.43 2.93 -17.73
N SER A 43 12.16 2.78 -17.36
CA SER A 43 11.07 3.20 -18.24
C SER A 43 10.91 4.72 -18.22
N SER A 44 10.63 5.32 -19.38
CA SER A 44 10.18 6.72 -19.51
C SER A 44 8.80 6.97 -18.89
N GLU A 45 8.20 5.93 -18.30
CA GLU A 45 6.78 5.75 -18.11
C GLU A 45 6.48 4.91 -16.85
N PRO A 46 7.00 5.32 -15.67
CA PRO A 46 7.00 4.49 -14.46
C PRO A 46 5.59 4.15 -13.93
N HIS A 47 4.55 4.81 -14.42
CA HIS A 47 3.16 4.56 -14.03
C HIS A 47 2.53 3.34 -14.69
N TRP A 48 3.14 2.80 -15.75
CA TRP A 48 2.72 1.54 -16.37
C TRP A 48 3.27 0.31 -15.65
N GLU A 49 4.28 0.52 -14.80
CA GLU A 49 5.02 -0.55 -14.15
C GLU A 49 4.42 -0.98 -12.81
N GLY A 50 4.74 -2.21 -12.43
CA GLY A 50 4.50 -2.72 -11.09
C GLY A 50 5.43 -2.06 -10.05
N GLY A 51 5.04 -2.15 -8.79
CA GLY A 51 5.83 -1.64 -7.69
C GLY A 51 5.23 -1.98 -6.35
N ILE A 52 5.97 -1.65 -5.30
CA ILE A 52 5.51 -1.69 -3.92
C ILE A 52 5.13 -0.26 -3.55
N PHE A 53 3.84 -0.04 -3.28
CA PHE A 53 3.29 1.28 -3.02
C PHE A 53 2.74 1.32 -1.61
N SER A 54 3.49 1.96 -0.70
CA SER A 54 3.05 2.15 0.68
C SER A 54 1.82 3.06 0.75
N ALA A 55 0.98 2.82 1.75
CA ALA A 55 -0.02 3.80 2.17
C ALA A 55 0.70 5.03 2.71
N GLY A 56 0.36 6.23 2.24
CA GLY A 56 1.03 7.47 2.62
C GLY A 56 0.05 8.49 3.20
N SER A 57 0.47 9.14 4.28
CA SER A 57 -0.21 10.28 4.90
C SER A 57 0.82 11.26 5.44
N LEU A 58 0.40 12.52 5.63
CA LEU A 58 1.21 13.54 6.32
C LEU A 58 0.96 13.53 7.84
N HIS A 59 0.10 12.63 8.34
CA HIS A 59 -0.08 12.44 9.77
C HIS A 59 1.10 11.67 10.38
N THR A 60 1.58 12.15 11.52
CA THR A 60 2.64 11.48 12.28
C THR A 60 2.16 10.11 12.76
N GLY A 61 3.01 9.09 12.60
CA GLY A 61 2.82 7.78 13.21
C GLY A 61 1.85 6.85 12.49
N GLY A 62 1.26 7.24 11.35
CA GLY A 62 0.36 6.34 10.61
C GLY A 62 -0.54 7.00 9.57
N VAL A 63 -1.59 6.26 9.20
CA VAL A 63 -2.58 6.64 8.18
C VAL A 63 -4.00 6.41 8.71
N GLN A 64 -4.96 7.19 8.22
CA GLN A 64 -6.38 6.87 8.37
C GLN A 64 -6.81 5.95 7.23
N ALA A 65 -7.34 4.76 7.54
CA ALA A 65 -7.79 3.77 6.58
C ALA A 65 -9.31 3.60 6.66
N GLY A 66 -9.98 3.71 5.50
CA GLY A 66 -11.37 3.31 5.34
C GLY A 66 -11.46 1.81 5.07
N MET A 67 -12.31 1.13 5.83
CA MET A 67 -12.55 -0.30 5.72
C MET A 67 -13.75 -0.56 4.80
N ALA A 68 -13.86 -1.77 4.25
CA ALA A 68 -14.96 -2.13 3.35
C ALA A 68 -16.34 -2.14 4.03
N ASP A 69 -16.38 -2.24 5.36
CA ASP A 69 -17.59 -2.13 6.19
C ASP A 69 -18.01 -0.67 6.48
N GLY A 70 -17.29 0.32 5.95
CA GLY A 70 -17.54 1.74 6.16
C GLY A 70 -16.94 2.31 7.44
N SER A 71 -16.29 1.48 8.28
CA SER A 71 -15.54 1.97 9.43
C SER A 71 -14.25 2.68 9.01
N VAL A 72 -13.77 3.60 9.85
CA VAL A 72 -12.46 4.26 9.68
C VAL A 72 -11.59 3.90 10.87
N ARG A 73 -10.35 3.49 10.59
CA ARG A 73 -9.38 3.12 11.62
C ARG A 73 -8.05 3.83 11.37
N PHE A 74 -7.45 4.31 12.45
CA PHE A 74 -6.06 4.75 12.40
C PHE A 74 -5.15 3.53 12.42
N ILE A 75 -4.26 3.42 11.44
CA ILE A 75 -3.28 2.33 11.32
C ILE A 75 -1.90 2.93 11.50
N SER A 76 -1.20 2.46 12.54
CA SER A 76 0.15 2.92 12.86
C SER A 76 1.16 2.48 11.80
N ASP A 77 2.19 3.30 11.57
CA ASP A 77 3.37 2.94 10.79
C ASP A 77 4.26 1.87 11.48
N ASN A 78 4.02 1.58 12.76
CA ASN A 78 4.64 0.48 13.50
C ASN A 78 3.78 -0.81 13.49
N ILE A 79 2.79 -0.91 12.60
CA ILE A 79 2.01 -2.14 12.44
C ILE A 79 2.92 -3.33 12.07
N ASP A 80 2.57 -4.52 12.57
CA ASP A 80 3.26 -5.75 12.20
C ASP A 80 3.20 -5.98 10.69
N THR A 81 4.38 -6.06 10.09
CA THR A 81 4.60 -6.31 8.65
C THR A 81 5.32 -7.62 8.39
N GLY A 82 5.39 -8.50 9.40
CA GLY A 82 5.96 -9.84 9.28
C GLY A 82 7.39 -9.82 8.72
N ASN A 83 7.66 -10.65 7.72
CA ASN A 83 8.98 -10.77 7.11
C ASN A 83 9.06 -10.06 5.76
N LEU A 84 9.54 -8.82 5.77
CA LEU A 84 9.74 -8.00 4.57
C LEU A 84 10.82 -8.52 3.60
N ALA A 85 11.63 -9.51 4.01
CA ALA A 85 12.60 -10.15 3.12
C ALA A 85 11.99 -11.23 2.22
N VAL A 86 10.73 -11.62 2.45
CA VAL A 86 10.04 -12.64 1.64
C VAL A 86 9.55 -12.01 0.33
N PRO A 87 9.83 -12.62 -0.84
CA PRO A 87 9.27 -12.18 -2.11
C PRO A 87 7.73 -12.17 -2.09
N ALA A 88 7.13 -11.22 -2.80
CA ALA A 88 5.68 -11.14 -2.94
C ALA A 88 5.12 -12.47 -3.46
N PRO A 89 4.14 -13.09 -2.75
CA PRO A 89 3.53 -14.33 -3.21
C PRO A 89 2.88 -14.18 -4.58
N LEU A 90 2.81 -15.27 -5.34
CA LEU A 90 2.05 -15.30 -6.59
C LEU A 90 0.57 -15.04 -6.32
N ALA A 91 -0.15 -14.49 -7.30
CA ALA A 91 -1.60 -14.26 -7.20
C ALA A 91 -2.42 -15.56 -7.00
N THR A 92 -1.82 -16.71 -7.32
CA THR A 92 -2.38 -18.05 -7.11
C THR A 92 -1.97 -18.70 -5.79
N ALA A 93 -1.06 -18.07 -5.04
CA ALA A 93 -0.66 -18.56 -3.73
C ALA A 93 -1.84 -18.45 -2.75
N GLY A 94 -1.97 -19.48 -1.90
CA GLY A 94 -2.93 -19.50 -0.79
C GLY A 94 -2.21 -19.47 0.55
N GLY A 95 -2.99 -19.30 1.61
CA GLY A 95 -2.51 -19.26 2.99
C GLY A 95 -2.31 -17.84 3.54
N PRO A 96 -1.82 -17.73 4.78
CA PRO A 96 -1.63 -16.45 5.45
C PRO A 96 -0.60 -15.58 4.73
N SER A 97 -0.79 -14.26 4.79
CA SER A 97 0.18 -13.31 4.26
C SER A 97 1.50 -13.38 5.05
N PRO A 98 2.68 -13.37 4.38
CA PRO A 98 3.97 -13.29 5.07
C PRO A 98 4.23 -11.90 5.69
N TYR A 99 3.40 -10.91 5.36
CA TYR A 99 3.57 -9.52 5.77
C TYR A 99 2.78 -9.14 7.01
N GLY A 100 2.63 -10.09 7.94
CA GLY A 100 2.04 -9.86 9.26
C GLY A 100 0.57 -9.42 9.21
N VAL A 101 0.14 -8.75 10.27
CA VAL A 101 -1.23 -8.18 10.39
C VAL A 101 -1.54 -7.24 9.23
N TRP A 102 -0.59 -6.39 8.83
CA TRP A 102 -0.78 -5.45 7.72
C TRP A 102 -1.08 -6.18 6.41
N GLY A 103 -0.27 -7.19 6.08
CA GLY A 103 -0.47 -8.04 4.92
C GLY A 103 -1.78 -8.81 4.95
N ALA A 104 -2.17 -9.32 6.10
CA ALA A 104 -3.43 -10.03 6.28
C ALA A 104 -4.64 -9.13 5.99
N LEU A 105 -4.64 -7.86 6.44
CA LEU A 105 -5.73 -6.90 6.19
C LEU A 105 -6.00 -6.67 4.71
N GLY A 106 -4.97 -6.71 3.85
CA GLY A 106 -5.12 -6.56 2.40
C GLY A 106 -5.33 -7.87 1.64
N SER A 107 -5.27 -9.02 2.32
CA SER A 107 -5.31 -10.33 1.66
C SER A 107 -6.74 -10.87 1.54
N LYS A 108 -7.26 -10.92 0.31
CA LYS A 108 -8.63 -11.44 0.03
C LYS A 108 -8.89 -12.87 0.54
N SER A 109 -7.86 -13.68 0.66
CA SER A 109 -7.93 -15.11 1.06
C SER A 109 -7.03 -15.41 2.26
N GLY A 110 -6.57 -14.39 2.99
CA GLY A 110 -5.58 -14.53 4.07
C GLY A 110 -6.16 -14.92 5.43
N GLY A 111 -7.49 -14.93 5.58
CA GLY A 111 -8.15 -15.10 6.88
C GLY A 111 -8.03 -13.86 7.77
N GLU A 112 -8.62 -13.92 8.97
CA GLU A 112 -8.46 -12.87 9.98
C GLU A 112 -7.03 -12.88 10.54
N PRO A 113 -6.45 -11.71 10.84
CA PRO A 113 -5.13 -11.65 11.46
C PRO A 113 -5.16 -12.36 12.83
N VAL A 114 -4.17 -13.23 13.07
CA VAL A 114 -3.98 -13.85 14.39
C VAL A 114 -3.60 -12.74 15.37
N SER A 115 -4.41 -12.56 16.42
CA SER A 115 -4.11 -11.62 17.50
C SER A 115 -2.80 -12.02 18.18
N VAL A 116 -1.94 -11.04 18.46
CA VAL A 116 -0.81 -11.24 19.37
C VAL A 116 -1.40 -11.63 20.73
N PRO A 117 -1.00 -12.76 21.35
CA PRO A 117 -1.45 -13.10 22.70
C PRO A 117 -0.98 -12.02 23.67
N ASP A 118 -1.85 -11.67 24.63
CA ASP A 118 -1.53 -10.75 25.73
C ASP A 118 -0.26 -11.16 26.50
#